data_AF-A0A2D5B8N9-F1
#
_entry.id   AF-A0A2D5B8N9-F1
#
_cell.length_a   1.000
_cell.length_b   1.000
_cell.length_c   1.000
_cell.angle_alpha   90.00
_cell.angle_beta   90.00
_cell.angle_gamma   90.00
#
_symmetry.space_group_name_H-M   'P 1'
#
loop_
_entity.id
_entity.type
_entity.pdbx_description
1 polymer ?
#
loop_
_entity_poly.entity_id
_entity_poly.type
_entity_poly.pdbx_seq_one_letter_code
_entity_poly.pdbx_strand_id
1 'polypeptide(L)'
;MSVSDLQKLGLLRPESEWDPKHTRSFVPRLLWMCLVALGIGGCVMLTLGDGGAVSWIGLLIFLVSLFFFVLLNMRSVNTALRNESGHDSDE
;
A
#
# COMPACT_ATOMS: atom_id res chain seq x y z
N MET A 1 -21.05 8.96 -10.73
CA MET A 1 -21.72 8.06 -9.77
C MET A 1 -21.50 8.62 -8.37
N SER A 2 -22.55 8.74 -7.55
CA SER A 2 -22.41 9.35 -6.22
C SER A 2 -21.98 8.30 -5.19
N VAL A 3 -21.28 8.75 -4.15
CA VAL A 3 -20.86 7.89 -3.01
C VAL A 3 -22.08 7.23 -2.33
N SER A 4 -23.25 7.88 -2.38
CA SER A 4 -24.51 7.33 -1.86
C SER A 4 -24.99 6.09 -2.64
N ASP A 5 -24.71 5.98 -3.94
CA ASP A 5 -25.06 4.77 -4.71
C ASP A 5 -24.16 3.59 -4.35
N LEU A 6 -22.87 3.84 -4.10
CA LEU A 6 -21.92 2.80 -3.66
C LEU A 6 -22.28 2.26 -2.26
N GLN A 7 -22.78 3.13 -1.38
CA GLN A 7 -23.29 2.73 -0.07
C GLN A 7 -24.60 1.92 -0.18
N LYS A 8 -25.53 2.32 -1.07
CA LYS A 8 -26.76 1.56 -1.35
C LYS A 8 -26.51 0.20 -1.98
N LEU A 9 -25.43 0.06 -2.74
CA LEU A 9 -25.00 -1.20 -3.33
C LEU A 9 -24.28 -2.12 -2.32
N GLY A 10 -24.16 -1.72 -1.05
CA GLY A 10 -23.47 -2.51 -0.02
C GLY A 10 -21.96 -2.65 -0.25
N LEU A 11 -21.39 -1.84 -1.15
CA LEU A 11 -19.97 -1.89 -1.49
C LEU A 11 -19.10 -1.09 -0.50
N LEU A 12 -19.71 -0.25 0.32
CA LEU A 12 -19.03 0.57 1.32
C LEU A 12 -19.63 0.31 2.69
N ARG A 13 -18.77 -0.07 3.65
CA ARG A 13 -19.11 -0.17 5.06
C ARG A 13 -19.51 1.22 5.58
N PRO A 14 -20.62 1.37 6.33
CA PRO A 14 -21.06 2.66 6.84
C PRO A 14 -19.98 3.30 7.72
N GLU A 15 -19.80 4.61 7.57
CA GLU A 15 -18.74 5.39 8.22
C GLU A 15 -18.79 5.32 9.76
N SER A 16 -19.95 5.00 10.34
CA SER A 16 -20.14 4.76 11.77
C SER A 16 -19.46 3.49 12.30
N GLU A 17 -19.12 2.54 11.43
CA GLU A 17 -18.44 1.28 11.77
C GLU A 17 -16.95 1.31 11.43
N TRP A 18 -16.43 2.45 10.98
CA TRP A 18 -15.01 2.58 10.69
C TRP A 18 -14.26 2.66 12.02
N ASP A 19 -13.73 1.53 12.49
CA ASP A 19 -12.90 1.50 13.68
C ASP A 19 -11.56 2.23 13.40
N PRO A 20 -11.29 3.38 14.04
CA PRO A 20 -10.03 4.11 13.86
C PRO A 20 -8.81 3.32 14.34
N LYS A 21 -9.00 2.24 15.13
CA LYS A 21 -7.92 1.35 15.58
C LYS A 21 -7.57 0.28 14.56
N HIS A 22 -8.45 -0.01 13.59
CA HIS A 22 -8.23 -1.01 12.54
C HIS A 22 -7.25 -0.53 11.46
N THR A 23 -6.96 0.76 11.39
CA THR A 23 -5.91 1.35 10.52
C THR A 23 -4.49 1.13 11.05
N ARG A 24 -4.26 0.14 11.91
CA ARG A 24 -2.90 -0.23 12.31
C ARG A 24 -2.29 -1.10 11.21
N SER A 25 -1.92 -0.45 10.11
CA SER A 25 -1.12 -1.02 9.02
C SER A 25 0.04 -1.81 9.63
N PHE A 26 -0.05 -3.14 9.52
CA PHE A 26 0.91 -4.08 10.08
C PHE A 26 2.15 -4.18 9.17
N VAL A 27 2.54 -3.07 8.55
CA VAL A 27 3.80 -3.00 7.80
C VAL A 27 4.84 -2.46 8.78
N PRO A 28 5.90 -3.23 9.10
CA PRO A 28 6.94 -2.75 10.01
C PRO A 28 7.47 -1.42 9.49
N ARG A 29 7.32 -0.37 10.33
CA ARG A 29 7.58 1.03 9.97
C ARG A 29 8.97 1.23 9.36
N LEU A 30 9.95 0.46 9.83
CA LEU A 30 11.32 0.44 9.32
C LEU A 30 11.38 -0.02 7.86
N LEU A 31 10.67 -1.10 7.52
CA LEU A 31 10.67 -1.67 6.17
C LEU A 31 9.97 -0.72 5.19
N TRP A 32 8.89 -0.06 5.63
CA TRP A 32 8.22 0.98 4.85
C TRP A 32 9.15 2.18 4.59
N MET A 33 9.86 2.67 5.62
CA MET A 33 10.83 3.75 5.45
C MET A 33 11.98 3.35 4.50
N CYS A 34 12.48 2.12 4.58
CA CYS A 34 13.50 1.63 3.65
C CYS A 34 12.99 1.63 2.21
N LEU A 35 11.76 1.17 1.96
CA LEU A 35 11.15 1.18 0.63
C LEU A 35 11.02 2.59 0.06
N VAL A 36 10.55 3.53 0.88
CA VAL A 36 10.44 4.94 0.49
C VAL A 36 11.81 5.52 0.16
N ALA A 37 12.82 5.27 1.00
CA ALA A 37 14.18 5.73 0.76
C ALA A 37 14.77 5.14 -0.54
N LEU A 38 14.55 3.85 -0.80
CA LEU A 38 14.93 3.18 -2.05
C LEU A 38 14.22 3.78 -3.26
N GLY A 39 12.93 4.10 -3.14
CA GLY A 39 12.16 4.76 -4.20
C GLY A 39 12.71 6.15 -4.53
N ILE A 40 12.97 6.97 -3.50
CA ILE A 40 13.57 8.31 -3.68
C ILE A 40 14.97 8.19 -4.29
N GLY A 41 15.79 7.27 -3.79
CA GLY A 41 17.13 7.01 -4.33
C GLY A 41 17.11 6.60 -5.80
N GLY A 42 16.16 5.75 -6.19
CA GLY A 42 15.93 5.35 -7.59
C GLY A 42 15.56 6.54 -8.47
N CYS A 43 14.67 7.43 -8.01
CA CYS A 43 14.33 8.67 -8.71
C CYS A 43 15.54 9.59 -8.88
N VAL A 44 16.37 9.74 -7.85
CA VAL A 44 17.59 10.56 -7.93
C VAL A 44 18.57 9.98 -8.96
N MET A 45 18.78 8.67 -8.97
CA MET A 45 19.60 8.01 -10.00
C MET A 45 19.04 8.17 -11.41
N LEU A 46 17.71 8.14 -11.57
CA LEU A 46 17.07 8.41 -12.87
C LEU A 46 17.40 9.82 -13.37
N THR A 47 17.33 10.83 -12.50
CA THR A 47 17.64 12.22 -12.85
C THR A 47 19.13 12.48 -13.09
N LEU A 48 20.02 11.87 -12.31
CA LEU A 48 21.47 12.04 -12.45
C LEU A 48 22.07 11.25 -13.61
N GLY A 49 21.43 10.14 -13.98
CA GLY A 49 21.95 9.26 -15.02
C GLY A 49 21.78 9.81 -16.44
N ASP A 50 20.96 10.85 -16.65
CA ASP A 50 20.75 11.53 -17.94
C ASP A 50 20.47 10.56 -19.11
N GLY A 51 19.71 9.48 -18.86
CA GLY A 51 19.40 8.45 -19.85
C GLY A 51 20.50 7.41 -20.09
N GLY A 52 21.63 7.51 -19.39
CA GLY A 52 22.72 6.55 -19.41
C GLY A 52 22.47 5.30 -18.55
N ALA A 53 23.49 4.44 -18.42
CA ALA A 53 23.40 3.17 -17.69
C ALA A 53 22.93 3.32 -16.22
N VAL A 54 23.27 4.45 -15.58
CA VAL A 54 22.85 4.77 -14.21
C VAL A 54 21.33 4.98 -14.11
N SER A 55 20.71 5.58 -15.13
CA SER A 55 19.24 5.74 -15.18
C SER A 55 18.54 4.38 -15.27
N TRP A 56 19.09 3.43 -16.04
CA TRP A 56 18.54 2.07 -16.13
C TRP A 56 18.64 1.29 -14.81
N ILE A 57 19.74 1.46 -14.08
CA ILE A 57 19.90 0.89 -12.74
C ILE A 57 18.90 1.53 -11.76
N GLY A 58 18.77 2.86 -11.79
CA GLY A 58 17.77 3.59 -11.00
C GLY A 58 16.34 3.14 -11.31
N LEU A 59 16.02 2.92 -12.58
CA LEU A 59 14.73 2.41 -13.04
C LEU A 59 14.44 1.03 -12.44
N LEU A 60 15.37 0.09 -12.54
CA LEU A 60 15.22 -1.26 -12.00
C LEU A 60 14.99 -1.24 -10.48
N ILE A 61 15.80 -0.47 -9.76
CA ILE A 61 15.66 -0.31 -8.30
C ILE A 61 14.29 0.27 -7.94
N PHE A 62 13.85 1.29 -8.68
CA PHE A 62 12.54 1.90 -8.48
C PHE A 62 11.40 0.90 -8.74
N LEU A 63 11.48 0.14 -9.83
CA LEU A 63 10.49 -0.88 -10.20
C LEU A 63 10.37 -1.97 -9.14
N VAL A 64 11.51 -2.47 -8.65
CA VAL A 64 11.54 -3.46 -7.56
C VAL A 64 10.93 -2.89 -6.30
N SER A 65 11.29 -1.65 -5.91
CA SER A 65 10.70 -0.99 -4.74
C SER A 65 9.18 -0.85 -4.86
N LEU A 66 8.69 -0.42 -6.02
CA LEU A 66 7.26 -0.27 -6.30
C LEU A 66 6.53 -1.62 -6.26
N PHE A 67 7.13 -2.67 -6.81
CA PHE A 67 6.56 -4.02 -6.75
C PHE A 67 6.40 -4.51 -5.32
N PHE A 68 7.45 -4.36 -4.48
CA PHE A 68 7.35 -4.69 -3.06
C PHE A 68 6.32 -3.81 -2.33
N PHE A 69 6.24 -2.52 -2.67
CA PHE A 69 5.26 -1.61 -2.09
C PHE A 69 3.83 -2.11 -2.32
N VAL A 70 3.51 -2.47 -3.57
CA VAL A 70 2.18 -2.98 -3.94
C VAL A 70 1.88 -4.30 -3.22
N LEU A 71 2.84 -5.23 -3.18
CA LEU A 71 2.65 -6.51 -2.50
C LEU A 71 2.39 -6.34 -0.99
N LEU A 72 3.13 -5.47 -0.33
CA LEU A 72 2.94 -5.20 1.10
C LEU A 72 1.58 -4.56 1.38
N ASN A 73 1.16 -3.61 0.53
CA ASN A 73 -0.15 -2.99 0.65
C ASN A 73 -1.28 -4.01 0.41
N MET A 74 -1.20 -4.83 -0.64
CA MET A 74 -2.19 -5.89 -0.88
C MET A 74 -2.25 -6.89 0.27
N ARG A 75 -1.11 -7.32 0.83
CA ARG A 75 -1.09 -8.20 2.00
C ARG A 75 -1.67 -7.54 3.24
N SER A 76 -1.40 -6.25 3.44
CA SER A 76 -1.98 -5.49 4.54
C SER A 76 -3.51 -5.43 4.44
N VAL A 77 -4.04 -5.14 3.23
CA VAL A 77 -5.48 -5.11 2.98
C VAL A 77 -6.11 -6.51 3.15
N ASN A 78 -5.50 -7.54 2.58
CA ASN A 78 -6.02 -8.91 2.70
C ASN A 78 -6.00 -9.41 4.15
N THR A 79 -4.99 -9.03 4.92
CA THR A 79 -4.92 -9.34 6.36
C THR A 79 -6.01 -8.61 7.14
N ALA A 80 -6.28 -7.33 6.80
CA ALA A 80 -7.35 -6.56 7.41
C ALA A 80 -8.73 -7.19 7.15
N LEU A 81 -9.00 -7.62 5.91
CA LEU A 81 -10.25 -8.31 5.52
C LEU A 81 -10.40 -9.66 6.23
N ARG A 82 -9.33 -10.46 6.33
CA ARG A 82 -9.38 -11.76 6.99
C ARG A 82 -9.68 -11.65 8.49
N ASN A 83 -9.11 -10.64 9.15
CA ASN A 83 -9.38 -10.41 10.57
C ASN A 83 -10.84 -9.99 10.82
N GLU A 84 -11.48 -9.28 9.89
CA GLU A 84 -12.91 -8.95 9.99
C GLU A 84 -13.78 -10.21 9.88
N SER A 85 -13.49 -11.14 8.95
CA SER A 85 -14.27 -12.37 8.81
C SER A 85 -14.19 -13.33 10.00
N GLY A 86 -13.13 -13.25 10.81
CA GLY A 86 -12.99 -14.05 12.02
C GLY A 86 -13.79 -13.50 13.21
N HIS A 87 -14.04 -12.19 13.25
CA HIS A 87 -14.75 -11.55 14.37
C HIS A 87 -16.26 -11.81 14.32
N ASP A 88 -16.87 -11.86 13.13
CA ASP A 88 -18.29 -12.19 12.93
C ASP A 88 -18.64 -13.66 13.28
N SER A 89 -17.65 -14.52 13.51
CA SER A 89 -17.87 -15.94 13.82
C SER A 89 -17.89 -16.26 15.33
N ASP A 90 -17.47 -15.29 16.16
CA ASP A 90 -17.29 -15.45 17.61
C ASP A 90 -18.34 -14.67 18.44
N GLU A 91 -19.27 -13.93 17.80
CA GLU A 91 -20.49 -13.36 18.41
C GLU A 91 -21.75 -14.16 18.03
#